data_AF-A0AAI8T746-F1
#
_entry.id   AF-A0AAI8T746-F1
#
_cell.length_a   1.000
_cell.length_b   1.000
_cell.length_c   1.000
_cell.angle_alpha   90.00
_cell.angle_beta   90.00
_cell.angle_gamma   90.00
#
_symmetry.space_group_name_H-M   'P 1'
#
loop_
_entity.id
_entity.type
_entity.pdbx_description
1 polymer ?
#
loop_
_entity_poly.entity_id
_entity_poly.type
_entity_poly.pdbx_seq_one_letter_code
_entity_poly.pdbx_strand_id
1 'polypeptide(L)'
;MTAHPPFRKVLDGVATREQMFQLFSRHKDTPGIDPLSGTPYSGEWFEITASEYHFMLDLLPPLFMRTGMFGMSEFKAGNVTSVFFAILIRGRECWFHGFCDLTDRQSPDKMRAAIIAHETGASTT
;
A
#
# COMPACT_ATOMS: atom_id res chain seq x y z
N MET A 1 10.86 8.90 19.06
CA MET A 1 9.64 8.27 18.50
C MET A 1 9.30 9.01 17.21
N THR A 2 9.80 8.55 16.08
CA THR A 2 9.34 9.08 14.79
C THR A 2 7.91 8.60 14.59
N ALA A 3 6.94 9.50 14.74
CA ALA A 3 5.55 9.19 14.46
C ALA A 3 5.46 8.86 12.96
N HIS A 4 5.18 7.61 12.62
CA HIS A 4 4.84 7.28 11.25
C HIS A 4 3.60 8.07 10.85
N PRO A 5 3.55 8.61 9.61
CA PRO A 5 2.35 9.29 9.15
C PRO A 5 1.15 8.34 9.27
N PRO A 6 -0.05 8.86 9.59
CA PRO A 6 -1.24 8.03 9.71
C PRO A 6 -1.55 7.32 8.38
N PHE A 7 -2.05 6.09 8.47
CA PHE A 7 -2.52 5.36 7.30
C PHE A 7 -3.73 6.07 6.69
N ARG A 8 -3.68 6.36 5.38
CA ARG A 8 -4.72 7.13 4.69
C ARG A 8 -5.10 6.52 3.35
N LYS A 9 -6.41 6.39 3.11
CA LYS A 9 -6.95 6.05 1.79
C LYS A 9 -6.76 7.25 0.85
N VAL A 10 -6.15 7.04 -0.30
CA VAL A 10 -5.84 8.13 -1.25
C VAL A 10 -6.70 8.16 -2.51
N LEU A 11 -7.55 7.16 -2.69
CA LEU A 11 -8.52 7.06 -3.76
C LEU A 11 -9.80 6.41 -3.23
N ASP A 12 -10.94 7.05 -3.50
CA ASP A 12 -12.25 6.46 -3.25
C ASP A 12 -12.61 5.45 -4.33
N GLY A 13 -13.16 4.31 -3.90
CA GLY A 13 -13.48 3.19 -4.79
C GLY A 13 -12.25 2.39 -5.25
N VAL A 14 -12.45 1.60 -6.31
CA VAL A 14 -11.45 0.68 -6.87
C VAL A 14 -10.68 1.38 -7.98
N ALA A 15 -9.35 1.41 -7.87
CA ALA A 15 -8.49 2.01 -8.88
C ALA A 15 -8.55 1.25 -10.21
N THR A 16 -8.65 1.97 -11.32
CA THR A 16 -8.29 1.44 -12.64
C THR A 16 -6.77 1.22 -12.71
N ARG A 17 -6.33 0.43 -13.69
CA ARG A 17 -4.90 0.22 -13.96
C ARG A 17 -4.15 1.54 -14.18
N GLU A 18 -4.72 2.45 -14.97
CA GLU A 18 -4.12 3.77 -15.20
C GLU A 18 -4.00 4.59 -13.91
N GLN A 19 -5.05 4.59 -13.08
CA GLN A 19 -5.03 5.24 -11.77
C GLN A 19 -3.99 4.62 -10.83
N MET A 20 -3.83 3.30 -10.82
CA MET A 20 -2.81 2.62 -10.02
C MET A 20 -1.40 3.11 -10.39
N PHE A 21 -1.06 3.17 -11.68
CA PHE A 21 0.26 3.66 -12.12
C PHE A 21 0.45 5.17 -11.85
N GLN A 22 -0.61 5.96 -11.94
CA GLN A 22 -0.58 7.37 -11.52
C GLN A 22 -0.30 7.48 -10.01
N LEU A 23 -0.97 6.69 -9.18
CA LEU A 23 -0.75 6.67 -7.72
C LEU A 23 0.66 6.19 -7.36
N PHE A 24 1.23 5.24 -8.10
CA PHE A 24 2.63 4.81 -7.95
C PHE A 24 3.66 5.91 -8.23
N SER A 25 3.26 6.99 -8.89
CA SER A 25 4.14 8.08 -9.31
C SER A 25 3.64 9.46 -8.89
N ARG A 26 2.60 9.54 -8.05
CA ARG A 26 1.90 10.80 -7.72
C ARG A 26 2.76 11.86 -7.05
N HIS A 27 3.84 11.45 -6.36
CA HIS A 27 4.78 12.35 -5.69
C HIS A 27 6.12 12.50 -6.42
N LYS A 28 6.22 12.04 -7.68
CA LYS A 28 7.49 12.08 -8.44
C LYS A 28 8.03 13.50 -8.64
N ASP A 29 7.13 14.50 -8.66
CA ASP A 29 7.44 15.90 -8.93
C ASP A 29 7.29 16.79 -7.66
N THR A 30 7.24 16.19 -6.46
CA THR A 30 7.06 16.98 -5.21
C THR A 30 8.30 17.85 -4.93
N PRO A 31 8.17 19.19 -4.93
CA PRO A 31 9.31 20.08 -4.73
C PRO A 31 9.93 19.92 -3.34
N GLY A 32 11.26 19.91 -3.28
CA GLY A 32 12.00 19.88 -2.00
C GLY A 32 12.01 18.54 -1.28
N ILE A 33 11.54 17.47 -1.92
CA ILE A 33 11.63 16.10 -1.40
C ILE A 33 12.66 15.30 -2.21
N ASP A 34 13.51 14.55 -1.52
CA ASP A 34 14.38 13.57 -2.16
C ASP A 34 13.51 12.48 -2.83
N PRO A 35 13.56 12.32 -4.16
CA PRO A 35 12.78 11.31 -4.88
C PRO A 35 13.14 9.88 -4.47
N LEU A 36 14.30 9.68 -3.82
CA LEU A 36 14.74 8.40 -3.27
C LEU A 36 14.34 8.19 -1.80
N SER A 37 13.66 9.14 -1.15
CA SER A 37 13.24 9.00 0.25
C SER A 37 12.00 8.12 0.46
N GLY A 38 11.08 8.09 -0.51
CA GLY A 38 9.78 7.38 -0.43
C GLY A 38 8.82 7.95 0.60
N THR A 39 9.27 8.94 1.39
CA THR A 39 8.55 9.50 2.54
C THR A 39 7.17 10.06 2.19
N PRO A 40 6.96 10.75 1.04
CA PRO A 40 5.62 11.23 0.66
C PRO A 40 4.58 10.11 0.50
N TYR A 41 5.01 8.93 0.09
CA TYR A 41 4.14 7.78 -0.14
C TYR A 41 3.77 7.06 1.16
N SER A 42 4.60 7.16 2.20
CA SER A 42 4.45 6.39 3.43
C SER A 42 3.04 6.51 4.02
N GLY A 43 2.42 5.35 4.27
CA GLY A 43 1.09 5.23 4.86
C GLY A 43 -0.07 5.43 3.88
N GLU A 44 0.17 5.76 2.61
CA GLU A 44 -0.88 5.82 1.59
C GLU A 44 -1.30 4.43 1.15
N TRP A 45 -2.61 4.23 0.97
CA TRP A 45 -3.18 3.00 0.45
C TRP A 45 -4.43 3.25 -0.39
N PHE A 46 -4.79 2.30 -1.24
CA PHE A 46 -5.98 2.35 -2.09
C PHE A 46 -6.43 0.95 -2.51
N GLU A 47 -7.69 0.83 -2.93
CA GLU A 47 -8.26 -0.43 -3.41
C GLU A 47 -7.92 -0.66 -4.90
N ILE A 48 -7.68 -1.91 -5.27
CA ILE A 48 -7.38 -2.35 -6.65
C ILE A 48 -8.23 -3.56 -7.02
N THR A 49 -8.22 -3.93 -8.29
CA THR A 49 -8.86 -5.17 -8.74
C THR A 49 -7.99 -6.40 -8.44
N ALA A 50 -8.62 -7.58 -8.37
CA ALA A 50 -7.92 -8.86 -8.29
C ALA A 50 -6.92 -9.04 -9.44
N SER A 51 -7.31 -8.64 -10.66
CA SER A 51 -6.46 -8.74 -11.84
C SER A 51 -5.16 -7.95 -11.69
N GLU A 52 -5.23 -6.74 -11.12
CA GLU A 52 -4.04 -5.92 -10.88
C GLU A 52 -3.17 -6.46 -9.73
N TYR A 53 -3.79 -7.04 -8.69
CA TYR A 53 -3.06 -7.74 -7.62
C TYR A 53 -2.22 -8.89 -8.18
N HIS A 54 -2.84 -9.77 -8.97
CA HIS A 54 -2.16 -10.92 -9.57
C HIS A 54 -1.15 -10.49 -10.64
N PHE A 55 -1.50 -9.50 -11.47
CA PHE A 55 -0.57 -8.93 -12.44
C PHE A 55 0.72 -8.44 -11.76
N MET A 56 0.62 -7.71 -10.64
CA MET A 56 1.78 -7.22 -9.92
C MET A 56 2.56 -8.35 -9.23
N LEU A 57 1.88 -9.40 -8.76
CA LEU A 57 2.52 -10.57 -8.17
C LEU A 57 3.36 -11.35 -9.19
N ASP A 58 2.86 -11.48 -10.42
CA ASP A 58 3.54 -12.20 -11.51
C ASP A 58 4.66 -11.39 -12.18
N LEU A 59 4.73 -10.08 -11.92
CA LEU A 59 5.65 -9.17 -12.59
C LEU A 59 7.12 -9.40 -12.20
N LEU A 60 7.38 -9.58 -10.89
CA LEU A 60 8.72 -9.78 -10.34
C LEU A 60 8.65 -10.66 -9.08
N PRO A 61 9.73 -11.39 -8.72
CA PRO A 61 9.78 -12.12 -7.46
C PRO A 61 9.54 -11.17 -6.29
N PRO A 62 8.64 -11.49 -5.35
CA PRO A 62 8.34 -10.59 -4.24
C PRO A 62 9.52 -10.49 -3.26
N LEU A 63 9.70 -9.31 -2.65
CA LEU A 63 10.66 -9.09 -1.56
C LEU A 63 10.33 -9.98 -0.35
N PHE A 64 9.04 -10.11 -0.06
CA PHE A 64 8.52 -11.04 0.92
C PHE A 64 7.10 -11.46 0.52
N MET A 65 6.68 -12.63 0.98
CA MET A 65 5.32 -13.11 0.86
C MET A 65 4.84 -13.64 2.20
N ARG A 66 3.62 -13.28 2.58
CA ARG A 66 2.92 -13.75 3.79
C ARG A 66 1.46 -14.02 3.43
N THR A 67 0.69 -14.60 4.35
CA THR A 67 -0.71 -14.95 4.12
C THR A 67 -1.54 -13.74 3.65
N GLY A 68 -1.93 -13.75 2.38
CA GLY A 68 -2.71 -12.69 1.73
C GLY A 68 -1.96 -11.36 1.53
N MET A 69 -0.63 -11.33 1.56
CA MET A 69 0.11 -10.11 1.23
C MET A 69 1.50 -10.40 0.66
N PHE A 70 2.02 -9.48 -0.14
CA PHE A 70 3.40 -9.52 -0.61
C PHE A 70 3.95 -8.11 -0.79
N GLY A 71 5.26 -7.95 -0.58
CA GLY A 71 5.99 -6.73 -0.90
C GLY A 71 6.68 -6.86 -2.25
N MET A 72 6.61 -5.82 -3.08
CA MET A 72 7.37 -5.78 -4.34
C MET A 72 8.87 -5.69 -4.08
N SER A 73 9.66 -6.31 -4.95
CA SER A 73 11.13 -6.26 -4.94
C SER A 73 11.71 -4.97 -5.49
N GLU A 74 10.92 -4.15 -6.21
CA GLU A 74 11.32 -2.78 -6.55
C GLU A 74 11.28 -1.88 -5.31
N PHE A 75 12.46 -1.49 -4.83
CA PHE A 75 12.64 -0.43 -3.84
C PHE A 75 12.18 0.89 -4.47
N LYS A 76 10.91 1.25 -4.34
CA LYS A 76 10.51 2.63 -4.62
C LYS A 76 10.80 3.49 -3.40
N ALA A 77 12.07 3.89 -3.35
CA ALA A 77 12.63 4.98 -2.57
C ALA A 77 12.79 4.69 -1.05
N GLY A 78 14.05 4.46 -0.63
CA GLY A 78 14.44 4.31 0.76
C GLY A 78 13.93 3.01 1.38
N ASN A 79 13.33 3.12 2.57
CA ASN A 79 12.73 1.99 3.29
C ASN A 79 11.24 1.82 2.98
N VAL A 80 10.65 2.67 2.14
CA VAL A 80 9.23 2.58 1.77
C VAL A 80 9.05 1.61 0.61
N THR A 81 8.11 0.67 0.74
CA THR A 81 7.89 -0.41 -0.24
C THR A 81 6.41 -0.53 -0.58
N SER A 82 6.13 -0.80 -1.85
CA SER A 82 4.81 -1.21 -2.34
C SER A 82 4.43 -2.58 -1.78
N VAL A 83 3.37 -2.64 -0.99
CA VAL A 83 2.81 -3.87 -0.45
C VAL A 83 1.39 -4.05 -0.97
N PHE A 84 1.08 -5.27 -1.38
CA PHE A 84 -0.22 -5.67 -1.88
C PHE A 84 -0.91 -6.57 -0.87
N PHE A 85 -2.21 -6.38 -0.69
CA PHE A 85 -3.02 -7.11 0.29
C PHE A 85 -4.25 -7.73 -0.38
N ALA A 86 -4.50 -9.00 -0.11
CA ALA A 86 -5.78 -9.67 -0.28
C ALA A 86 -6.43 -9.78 1.11
N ILE A 87 -7.61 -9.19 1.27
CA ILE A 87 -8.28 -9.05 2.57
C ILE A 87 -9.74 -9.47 2.42
N LEU A 88 -10.22 -10.30 3.34
CA LEU A 88 -11.63 -10.64 3.44
C LEU A 88 -12.37 -9.55 4.23
N ILE A 89 -13.21 -8.77 3.55
CA ILE A 89 -14.06 -7.73 4.14
C ILE A 89 -15.52 -8.13 3.98
N ARG A 90 -16.25 -8.31 5.09
CA ARG A 90 -17.67 -8.68 5.10
C ARG A 90 -18.00 -9.89 4.19
N GLY A 91 -17.12 -10.89 4.18
CA GLY A 91 -17.29 -12.12 3.38
C GLY A 91 -16.91 -11.99 1.90
N ARG A 92 -16.42 -10.82 1.45
CA ARG A 92 -15.93 -10.59 0.10
C ARG A 92 -14.42 -10.40 0.12
N GLU A 93 -13.71 -11.06 -0.79
CA GLU A 93 -12.29 -10.78 -1.00
C GLU A 93 -12.15 -9.44 -1.72
N CYS A 94 -11.35 -8.55 -1.13
CA CYS A 94 -11.00 -7.24 -1.65
C CYS A 94 -9.48 -7.14 -1.71
N TRP A 95 -8.98 -6.39 -2.69
CA TRP A 95 -7.54 -6.26 -2.93
C TRP A 95 -7.11 -4.81 -2.80
N PHE A 96 -5.95 -4.61 -2.18
CA PHE A 96 -5.44 -3.29 -1.87
C PHE A 96 -3.95 -3.20 -2.19
N HIS A 97 -3.52 -1.98 -2.45
CA HIS A 97 -2.12 -1.60 -2.44
C HIS A 97 -1.88 -0.58 -1.32
N GLY A 98 -0.70 -0.61 -0.72
CA GLY A 98 -0.24 0.53 0.05
C GLY A 98 1.27 0.57 0.25
N PHE A 99 1.74 1.73 0.66
CA PHE A 99 3.16 2.02 0.84
C PHE A 99 3.56 1.90 2.31
N CYS A 100 4.33 0.85 2.62
CA CYS A 100 4.78 0.55 3.98
C CYS A 100 6.23 0.97 4.20
N ASP A 101 6.52 1.66 5.30
CA ASP A 101 7.89 1.94 5.74
C ASP A 101 8.45 0.73 6.50
N LEU A 102 9.35 -0.01 5.86
CA LEU A 102 9.94 -1.24 6.39
C LEU A 102 11.02 -0.99 7.45
N THR A 103 11.34 0.27 7.78
CA THR A 103 12.06 0.61 9.03
C THR A 103 11.28 0.07 10.23
N ASP A 104 9.94 0.11 10.16
CA ASP A 104 9.06 -0.64 11.04
C ASP A 104 8.61 -1.95 10.36
N ARG A 105 9.16 -3.07 10.83
CA ARG A 105 8.81 -4.40 10.30
C ARG A 105 7.33 -4.77 10.47
N GLN A 106 6.59 -4.07 11.33
CA GLN A 106 5.15 -4.25 11.52
C GLN A 106 4.31 -3.35 10.60
N SER A 107 4.90 -2.43 9.84
CA SER A 107 4.16 -1.50 8.98
C SER A 107 3.17 -2.21 8.03
N PRO A 108 3.50 -3.35 7.39
CA PRO A 108 2.54 -4.08 6.55
C PRO A 108 1.32 -4.60 7.33
N ASP A 109 1.55 -5.20 8.50
CA ASP A 109 0.49 -5.74 9.34
C ASP A 109 -0.40 -4.61 9.93
N LYS A 110 0.22 -3.50 10.34
CA LYS A 110 -0.48 -2.30 10.81
C LYS A 110 -1.32 -1.64 9.71
N MET A 111 -0.79 -1.56 8.49
CA MET A 111 -1.54 -1.04 7.34
C MET A 111 -2.73 -1.93 7.01
N ARG A 112 -2.56 -3.27 6.99
CA ARG A 112 -3.68 -4.20 6.82
C ARG A 112 -4.77 -3.96 7.86
N ALA A 113 -4.40 -3.83 9.13
CA ALA A 113 -5.36 -3.57 10.21
C ALA A 113 -6.11 -2.24 10.00
N ALA A 114 -5.39 -1.19 9.58
CA ALA A 114 -6.00 0.11 9.29
C ALA A 114 -6.97 0.04 8.09
N ILE A 115 -6.63 -0.70 7.04
CA ILE A 115 -7.53 -0.95 5.89
C ILE A 115 -8.80 -1.67 6.36
N ILE A 116 -8.67 -2.74 7.16
CA ILE A 116 -9.82 -3.48 7.69
C ILE A 116 -10.72 -2.55 8.52
N ALA A 117 -10.14 -1.78 9.44
CA ALA A 117 -10.89 -0.86 10.28
C ALA A 117 -11.66 0.17 9.43
N HIS A 118 -10.99 0.77 8.44
CA HIS A 118 -11.59 1.74 7.52
C HIS A 118 -12.73 1.14 6.71
N GLU A 119 -12.51 0.01 6.03
CA GLU A 119 -13.50 -0.59 5.11
C GLU A 119 -14.67 -1.27 5.84
N THR A 120 -14.49 -1.66 7.10
CA THR A 120 -15.59 -2.19 7.91
C THR A 120 -16.42 -1.11 8.60
N GLY A 121 -15.95 0.15 8.60
CA GLY A 121 -16.55 1.26 9.32
C GLY A 121 -16.30 1.20 10.83
N ALA A 122 -15.34 0.40 11.27
CA ALA A 122 -14.87 0.40 12.65
C ALA A 122 -14.00 1.64 12.86
N SER A 123 -14.62 2.77 13.20
CA SER A 123 -13.90 3.91 13.74
C SER A 123 -13.21 3.46 15.02
N THR A 124 -11.87 3.45 15.04
CA THR A 124 -11.09 3.32 16.27
C THR A 124 -11.59 4.40 17.23
N THR A 125 -12.40 3.98 18.21
CA THR A 125 -12.88 4.83 19.30
C THR A 125 -11.80 4.90 20.36
#